data_AF-A0A164JL11-F1
#
_entry.id   AF-A0A164JL11-F1
#
_cell.length_a   1.000
_cell.length_b   1.000
_cell.length_c   1.000
_cell.angle_alpha   90.00
_cell.angle_beta   90.00
_cell.angle_gamma   90.00
#
_symmetry.space_group_name_H-M   'P 1'
#
loop_
_entity.id
_entity.type
_entity.pdbx_description
1 polymer ?
#
loop_
_entity_poly.entity_id
_entity_poly.type
_entity_poly.pdbx_seq_one_letter_code
_entity_poly.pdbx_strand_id
1 'polypeptide(L)'
;IESSVAESGDEGENFEVSREPSPESMAQRQLIPKLKYREPPIFCGKKNEDATDWLERYESVAAHNRWGDDEKRENFRMSLEGTARK
;
A
#
# COMPACT_ATOMS: atom_id res chain seq x y z
N ILE A 1 -52.12 50.12 24.37
CA ILE A 1 -51.93 50.23 22.91
C ILE A 1 -50.65 49.47 22.56
N GLU A 2 -50.81 48.45 21.71
CA GLU A 2 -49.81 47.83 20.83
C GLU A 2 -48.67 47.05 21.53
N SER A 3 -48.73 45.70 21.54
CA SER A 3 -48.18 44.80 20.51
C SER A 3 -46.75 45.13 20.10
N SER A 4 -45.82 44.19 20.29
CA SER A 4 -45.27 43.43 19.16
C SER A 4 -44.33 42.30 19.57
N VAL A 5 -44.54 41.20 18.86
CA VAL A 5 -43.86 39.92 18.79
C VAL A 5 -42.43 40.01 18.22
N ALA A 6 -41.58 39.07 18.61
CA ALA A 6 -40.60 38.35 17.77
C ALA A 6 -39.99 37.26 18.68
N GLU A 7 -40.43 36.00 18.69
CA GLU A 7 -40.19 34.93 17.69
C GLU A 7 -38.87 35.05 16.91
N SER A 8 -38.30 33.88 16.62
CA SER A 8 -37.15 33.55 15.77
C SER A 8 -35.88 33.31 16.59
N GLY A 9 -35.36 32.10 16.69
CA GLY A 9 -35.51 30.94 15.83
C GLY A 9 -34.14 30.28 15.83
N ASP A 10 -34.08 29.08 16.41
CA ASP A 10 -32.92 28.20 16.35
C ASP A 10 -32.78 27.74 14.91
N GLU A 11 -31.78 28.23 14.18
CA GLU A 11 -31.48 27.74 12.84
C GLU A 11 -29.96 27.60 12.74
N GLY A 12 -29.49 26.40 13.09
CA GLY A 12 -28.21 25.93 12.60
C GLY A 12 -28.30 25.78 11.10
N GLU A 13 -27.30 26.27 10.37
CA GLU A 13 -27.02 25.71 9.06
C GLU A 13 -25.52 25.73 8.83
N ASN A 14 -24.93 24.57 9.08
CA ASN A 14 -23.61 24.20 8.60
C ASN A 14 -23.71 24.19 7.07
N PHE A 15 -23.29 25.28 6.43
CA PHE A 15 -23.24 25.35 4.97
C PHE A 15 -22.08 24.45 4.52
N GLU A 16 -22.36 23.16 4.40
CA GLU A 16 -21.53 22.19 3.70
C GLU A 16 -21.52 22.63 2.23
N VAL A 17 -20.53 23.47 1.90
CA VAL A 17 -20.18 23.79 0.52
C VAL A 17 -19.78 22.47 -0.14
N SER A 18 -20.72 21.88 -0.87
CA SER A 18 -20.52 20.77 -1.79
C SER A 18 -19.53 21.20 -2.87
N ARG A 19 -18.24 21.03 -2.57
CA ARG A 19 -17.18 21.18 -3.55
C ARG A 19 -17.15 19.90 -4.38
N GLU A 20 -17.99 19.86 -5.41
CA GLU A 20 -17.90 18.88 -6.48
C GLU A 20 -16.43 18.78 -6.93
N PRO A 21 -15.82 17.58 -6.92
CA PRO A 21 -14.44 17.43 -7.34
C PRO A 21 -14.34 17.77 -8.83
N SER A 22 -13.62 18.85 -9.15
CA SER A 22 -13.36 19.27 -10.53
C SER A 22 -12.89 18.07 -11.38
N PRO A 23 -13.34 17.94 -12.64
CA PRO A 23 -12.89 16.87 -13.54
C PRO A 23 -11.38 16.86 -13.76
N GLU A 24 -10.69 17.97 -13.47
CA GLU A 24 -9.22 18.05 -13.48
C GLU A 24 -8.57 17.26 -12.33
N SER A 25 -9.25 17.14 -11.18
CA SER A 25 -8.77 16.33 -10.05
C SER A 25 -8.88 14.83 -10.32
N MET A 26 -9.85 14.41 -11.13
CA MET A 26 -10.01 13.01 -11.56
C MET A 26 -8.99 12.60 -12.65
N ALA A 27 -8.47 13.57 -13.42
CA ALA A 27 -7.43 13.33 -14.42
C ALA A 27 -6.05 13.12 -13.76
N GLN A 28 -5.88 13.55 -12.51
CA GLN A 28 -4.71 13.25 -11.69
C GLN A 28 -4.90 11.94 -10.92
N ARG A 29 -5.36 10.88 -11.61
CA ARG A 29 -4.99 9.53 -11.18
C ARG A 29 -3.49 9.46 -11.39
N GLN A 30 -2.75 9.84 -10.34
CA GLN A 30 -1.31 9.66 -10.27
C GLN A 30 -1.07 8.24 -10.77
N LEU A 31 -0.44 8.13 -11.94
CA LEU A 31 0.16 6.88 -12.37
C LEU A 31 1.34 6.70 -11.41
N ILE A 32 1.04 6.27 -10.18
CA ILE A 32 2.04 5.73 -9.29
C ILE A 32 2.73 4.69 -10.16
N PRO A 33 4.03 4.83 -10.46
CA PRO A 33 4.72 3.80 -11.20
C PRO A 33 4.49 2.53 -10.41
N LYS A 34 3.66 1.64 -10.94
CA LYS A 34 3.50 0.30 -10.38
C LYS A 34 4.84 -0.33 -10.63
N LEU A 35 5.76 -0.17 -9.67
CA LEU A 35 6.94 -1.00 -9.57
C LEU A 35 6.39 -2.41 -9.77
N LYS A 36 6.89 -3.09 -10.81
CA LYS A 36 6.46 -4.45 -11.12
C LYS A 36 6.97 -5.29 -9.96
N TYR A 37 6.13 -5.42 -8.93
CA TYR A 37 6.45 -6.16 -7.73
C TYR A 37 6.92 -7.54 -8.18
N ARG A 38 8.16 -7.86 -7.85
CA ARG A 38 8.76 -9.13 -8.23
C ARG A 38 8.59 -10.07 -7.06
N GLU A 39 7.94 -11.20 -7.29
CA GLU A 39 7.78 -12.20 -6.24
C GLU A 39 9.16 -12.78 -5.87
N PRO A 40 9.45 -12.97 -4.57
CA PRO A 40 10.69 -13.60 -4.17
C PRO A 40 10.76 -15.06 -4.67
N PRO A 41 11.94 -15.53 -5.06
CA PRO A 41 12.12 -16.94 -5.41
C PRO A 41 11.91 -17.81 -4.17
N ILE A 42 11.21 -18.94 -4.30
CA ILE A 42 11.06 -19.92 -3.22
C ILE A 42 12.27 -20.87 -3.22
N PHE A 43 12.90 -21.07 -2.07
CA PHE A 43 13.94 -22.05 -1.85
C PHE A 43 13.39 -23.26 -1.12
N CYS A 44 13.44 -24.43 -1.77
CA CYS A 44 12.92 -25.67 -1.20
C CYS A 44 14.01 -26.50 -0.47
N GLY A 45 15.29 -26.13 -0.63
CA GLY A 45 16.43 -26.86 -0.06
C GLY A 45 16.67 -28.23 -0.74
N LYS A 46 16.31 -28.37 -2.03
CA LYS A 46 16.60 -29.60 -2.78
C LYS A 46 18.11 -29.68 -3.07
N LYS A 47 18.65 -30.89 -3.15
CA LYS A 47 20.06 -31.18 -3.51
C LYS A 47 20.50 -30.65 -4.89
N ASN A 48 19.55 -30.22 -5.72
CA ASN A 48 19.79 -29.64 -7.05
C ASN A 48 19.63 -28.11 -7.07
N GLU A 49 19.18 -27.51 -5.96
CA GLU A 49 19.07 -26.05 -5.83
C GLU A 49 20.38 -25.50 -5.27
N ASP A 50 20.93 -24.51 -5.95
CA ASP A 50 22.11 -23.79 -5.48
C ASP A 50 21.66 -22.63 -4.58
N ALA A 51 22.08 -22.68 -3.31
CA ALA A 51 21.71 -21.68 -2.31
C ALA A 51 22.29 -20.29 -2.63
N THR A 52 23.46 -20.22 -3.26
CA THR A 52 24.14 -18.97 -3.62
C THR A 52 23.39 -18.27 -4.76
N ASP A 53 23.05 -19.04 -5.80
CA ASP A 53 22.28 -18.58 -6.96
C ASP A 53 20.84 -18.17 -6.57
N TRP A 54 20.24 -18.87 -5.60
CA TRP A 54 18.97 -18.46 -5.03
C TRP A 54 19.09 -17.14 -4.25
N LEU A 55 20.11 -17.01 -3.39
CA LEU A 55 20.31 -15.82 -2.56
C LEU A 55 20.57 -14.58 -3.42
N GLU A 56 21.38 -14.69 -4.48
CA GLU A 56 21.62 -13.58 -5.41
C GLU A 56 20.32 -13.09 -6.06
N ARG A 57 19.44 -14.02 -6.49
CA ARG A 57 18.13 -13.64 -7.04
C ARG A 57 17.23 -13.01 -6.00
N TYR A 58 17.24 -13.52 -4.78
CA TYR A 58 16.48 -12.97 -3.67
C TYR A 58 16.92 -11.53 -3.35
N GLU A 59 18.22 -11.26 -3.27
CA GLU A 59 18.74 -9.90 -3.07
C GLU A 59 18.42 -8.97 -4.23
N SER A 60 18.50 -9.47 -5.46
CA SER A 60 18.08 -8.72 -6.67
C SER A 60 16.61 -8.33 -6.62
N VAL A 61 15.72 -9.24 -6.18
CA VAL A 61 14.29 -8.96 -5.97
C VAL A 61 14.09 -7.94 -4.87
N ALA A 62 14.78 -8.11 -3.73
CA ALA A 62 14.66 -7.21 -2.61
C ALA A 62 15.11 -5.78 -2.96
N ALA A 63 16.19 -5.64 -3.72
CA ALA A 63 16.64 -4.36 -4.25
C ALA A 63 15.65 -3.77 -5.27
N HIS A 64 15.08 -4.62 -6.14
CA HIS A 64 14.08 -4.20 -7.12
C HIS A 64 12.81 -3.67 -6.45
N ASN A 65 12.31 -4.38 -5.44
CA ASN A 65 11.11 -4.04 -4.70
C ASN A 65 11.35 -2.96 -3.64
N ARG A 66 12.61 -2.56 -3.42
CA ARG A 66 13.04 -1.64 -2.35
C ARG A 66 12.60 -2.09 -0.95
N TRP A 67 12.71 -3.39 -0.69
CA TRP A 67 12.43 -3.94 0.63
C TRP A 67 13.41 -3.40 1.68
N GLY A 68 12.87 -2.88 2.77
CA GLY A 68 13.64 -2.58 3.98
C GLY A 68 14.06 -3.84 4.72
N ASP A 69 14.91 -3.72 5.75
CA ASP A 69 15.43 -4.86 6.51
C ASP A 69 14.32 -5.73 7.13
N ASP A 70 13.26 -5.12 7.65
CA ASP A 70 12.11 -5.83 8.22
C ASP A 70 11.35 -6.63 7.14
N GLU A 71 11.11 -6.00 5.99
CA GLU A 71 10.39 -6.60 4.87
C GLU A 71 11.21 -7.71 4.21
N LYS A 72 12.53 -7.52 4.06
CA LYS A 72 13.47 -8.58 3.68
C LYS A 72 13.38 -9.75 4.65
N ARG A 73 13.47 -9.51 5.96
CA ARG A 73 13.43 -10.60 6.95
C ARG A 73 12.12 -11.39 6.89
N GLU A 74 10.99 -10.72 6.71
CA GLU A 74 9.69 -11.36 6.58
C GLU A 74 9.57 -12.17 5.29
N ASN A 75 9.88 -11.53 4.15
CA ASN A 75 9.89 -12.20 2.84
C ASN A 75 10.88 -13.38 2.83
N PHE A 76 12.04 -13.26 3.48
CA PHE A 76 13.03 -14.34 3.56
C PHE A 76 12.44 -15.58 4.22
N ARG A 77 11.75 -15.43 5.37
CA ARG A 77 11.05 -16.53 6.03
C ARG A 77 9.95 -17.14 5.18
N MET A 78 9.20 -16.31 4.45
CA MET A 78 8.15 -16.77 3.54
C MET A 78 8.70 -17.50 2.31
N SER A 79 9.92 -17.14 1.89
CA SER A 79 10.58 -17.69 0.71
C SER A 79 11.26 -19.04 0.96
N LEU A 80 11.32 -19.50 2.21
CA LEU A 80 11.81 -20.83 2.55
C LEU A 80 10.64 -21.82 2.62
N GLU A 81 10.74 -22.92 1.90
CA GLU A 81 9.74 -23.99 1.87
C GLU A 81 10.38 -25.38 2.00
N GLY A 82 9.59 -26.38 2.37
CA GLY A 82 10.03 -27.77 2.42
C GLY A 82 11.16 -28.00 3.42
N THR A 83 12.27 -28.59 2.96
CA THR A 83 13.43 -28.91 3.80
C THR A 83 14.12 -27.65 4.32
N ALA A 84 14.10 -26.56 3.56
CA ALA A 84 14.73 -25.31 3.96
C ALA A 84 13.99 -24.56 5.08
N ARG A 85 12.72 -24.93 5.36
CA ARG A 85 11.92 -24.36 6.46
C ARG A 85 12.07 -25.13 7.77
N LYS A 86 12.54 -26.38 7.72
CA LYS A 86 12.57 -27.30 8.87
C LYS A 86 13.81 -27.14 9.75
#